data_AF-A0A4Y2QWZ8-F1
#
_entry.id   AF-A0A4Y2QWZ8-F1
#
_cell.length_a   1.000
_cell.length_b   1.000
_cell.length_c   1.000
_cell.angle_alpha   90.00
_cell.angle_beta   90.00
_cell.angle_gamma   90.00
#
_symmetry.space_group_name_H-M   'P 1'
#
loop_
_entity.id
_entity.type
_entity.pdbx_description
1 polymer ?
#
loop_
_entity_poly.entity_id
_entity_poly.type
_entity_poly.pdbx_seq_one_letter_code
_entity_poly.pdbx_strand_id
1 'polypeptide(L)'
;MLHFTVATSNLKCFNETFSNTNCRQEADDFLEPYLEKLQLDEFTTSTYDIFKRVYCLSELRFLGCLVEDINRNCGIRARYATVEFLQRTSFADDLCPLESRETLLEDIDEFDLTEEQKTFAISELERMKISDEAKIIRI
;
A
#
# COMPACT_ATOMS: atom_id res chain seq x y z
N MET A 1 19.33 -8.35 11.29
CA MET A 1 20.01 -7.64 12.39
C MET A 1 19.97 -6.12 12.21
N LEU A 2 20.15 -5.59 10.98
CA LEU A 2 20.14 -4.14 10.73
C LEU A 2 18.80 -3.43 11.01
N HIS A 3 17.63 -4.04 10.75
CA HIS A 3 16.32 -3.36 10.94
C HIS A 3 16.03 -3.06 12.41
N PHE A 4 16.36 -3.98 13.32
CA PHE A 4 16.18 -3.76 14.76
C PHE A 4 17.03 -2.59 15.25
N THR A 5 18.25 -2.43 14.72
CA THR A 5 19.10 -1.28 15.05
C THR A 5 18.53 0.03 14.52
N VAL A 6 18.01 0.07 13.29
CA VAL A 6 17.34 1.27 12.74
C VAL A 6 16.05 1.60 13.48
N ALA A 7 15.24 0.58 13.81
CA ALA A 7 14.01 0.72 14.58
C ALA A 7 14.29 1.32 15.96
N THR A 8 15.20 0.71 16.72
CA THR A 8 15.56 1.14 18.07
C THR A 8 16.22 2.52 18.09
N SER A 9 17.08 2.86 17.13
CA SER A 9 17.72 4.18 17.06
C SER A 9 16.76 5.31 16.70
N ASN A 10 15.65 4.98 16.06
CA ASN A 10 14.65 5.96 15.59
C ASN A 10 13.32 5.85 16.36
N LEU A 11 13.24 5.11 17.47
CA LEU A 11 11.99 4.88 18.22
C LEU A 11 11.23 6.18 18.53
N LYS A 12 11.95 7.22 18.99
CA LYS A 12 11.34 8.53 19.26
C LYS A 12 10.72 9.13 17.99
N CYS A 13 11.48 9.12 16.90
CA CYS A 13 11.02 9.65 15.62
C CYS A 13 9.83 8.86 15.05
N PHE A 14 9.86 7.53 15.13
CA PHE A 14 8.74 6.69 14.73
C PHE A 14 7.49 7.03 15.56
N ASN A 15 7.63 7.14 16.89
CA ASN A 15 6.51 7.49 17.74
C ASN A 15 5.92 8.86 17.39
N GLU A 16 6.76 9.87 17.15
CA GLU A 16 6.32 11.19 16.70
C GLU A 16 5.67 11.15 15.32
N THR A 17 6.20 10.34 14.39
CA THR A 17 5.65 10.17 13.05
C THR A 17 4.27 9.54 13.10
N PHE A 18 4.12 8.39 13.77
CA PHE A 18 2.84 7.69 13.88
C PHE A 18 1.79 8.47 14.70
N SER A 19 2.21 9.37 15.60
CA SER A 19 1.27 10.20 16.37
C SER A 19 0.71 11.38 15.57
N ASN A 20 1.36 11.78 14.48
CA ASN A 20 1.01 13.00 13.72
C ASN A 20 0.67 12.73 12.25
N THR A 21 0.81 11.49 11.80
CA THR A 21 0.52 11.13 10.41
C THR A 21 -0.98 11.14 10.12
N ASN A 22 -1.35 11.63 8.93
CA ASN A 22 -2.72 11.57 8.42
C ASN A 22 -2.90 10.43 7.39
N CYS A 23 -1.90 9.56 7.20
CA CYS A 23 -1.92 8.57 6.12
C CYS A 23 -3.14 7.65 6.13
N ARG A 24 -3.66 7.29 7.31
CA ARG A 24 -4.88 6.47 7.39
C ARG A 24 -6.10 7.27 6.94
N GLN A 25 -6.23 8.52 7.39
CA GLN A 25 -7.31 9.41 6.96
C GLN A 25 -7.27 9.61 5.44
N GLU A 26 -6.10 9.89 4.86
CA GLU A 26 -5.97 10.07 3.41
C GLU A 26 -6.33 8.81 2.60
N ALA A 27 -6.06 7.63 3.15
CA ALA A 27 -6.44 6.36 2.54
C ALA A 27 -7.95 6.08 2.66
N ASP A 28 -8.56 6.44 3.78
CA ASP A 28 -10.00 6.32 4.01
C ASP A 28 -10.78 7.34 3.15
N ASP A 29 -10.31 8.58 3.03
CA ASP A 29 -10.88 9.64 2.16
C ASP A 29 -10.86 9.21 0.68
N PHE A 30 -9.85 8.45 0.26
CA PHE A 30 -9.79 7.87 -1.08
C PHE A 30 -10.84 6.78 -1.30
N LEU A 31 -11.16 5.99 -0.27
CA LEU A 31 -12.15 4.91 -0.35
C LEU A 31 -13.59 5.41 -0.31
N GLU A 32 -13.85 6.50 0.40
CA GLU A 32 -15.18 7.00 0.71
C GLU A 32 -16.09 7.11 -0.54
N PRO A 33 -15.67 7.72 -1.67
CA PRO A 33 -16.51 7.84 -2.86
C PRO A 33 -16.91 6.50 -3.49
N TYR A 34 -16.15 5.44 -3.23
CA TYR A 34 -16.42 4.09 -3.74
C TYR A 34 -17.32 3.31 -2.79
N LEU A 35 -17.19 3.52 -1.48
CA LEU A 35 -18.10 2.95 -0.47
C LEU A 35 -19.53 3.48 -0.65
N GLU A 36 -19.69 4.77 -0.93
CA GLU A 36 -21.00 5.37 -1.21
C GLU A 36 -21.66 4.75 -2.45
N LYS A 37 -20.88 4.49 -3.51
CA LYS A 37 -21.38 3.85 -4.74
C LYS A 37 -21.81 2.40 -4.52
N LEU A 38 -21.07 1.65 -3.71
CA LEU A 38 -21.42 0.27 -3.36
C LEU A 38 -22.77 0.17 -2.64
N GLN A 39 -23.04 1.08 -1.70
CA GLN A 39 -24.32 1.11 -0.98
C GLN A 39 -25.51 1.36 -1.91
N LEU A 40 -25.28 1.97 -3.08
CA LEU A 40 -26.32 2.28 -4.06
C LEU A 40 -26.56 1.16 -5.07
N ASP A 41 -25.61 0.24 -5.26
CA ASP A 41 -25.62 -0.75 -6.36
C ASP A 41 -25.23 -2.17 -5.90
N GLU A 42 -25.73 -2.58 -4.73
CA GLU A 42 -25.39 -3.82 -4.00
C GLU A 42 -25.60 -5.15 -4.80
N PHE A 43 -26.15 -5.09 -6.01
CA PHE A 43 -26.53 -6.26 -6.80
C PHE A 43 -25.66 -6.53 -8.04
N THR A 44 -24.63 -5.73 -8.32
CA THR A 44 -23.77 -5.90 -9.51
C THR A 44 -22.38 -6.44 -9.16
N THR A 45 -22.04 -7.63 -9.68
CA THR A 45 -20.73 -8.29 -9.50
C THR A 45 -19.56 -7.39 -9.92
N SER A 46 -19.74 -6.56 -10.95
CA SER A 46 -18.72 -5.61 -11.42
C SER A 46 -18.33 -4.57 -10.36
N THR A 47 -19.26 -4.17 -9.51
CA THR A 47 -19.03 -3.14 -8.48
C THR A 47 -18.18 -3.71 -7.33
N TYR A 48 -18.33 -5.00 -7.05
CA TYR A 48 -17.52 -5.71 -6.05
C TYR A 48 -16.05 -5.88 -6.50
N ASP A 49 -15.82 -6.20 -7.77
CA ASP A 49 -14.46 -6.32 -8.32
C ASP A 49 -13.74 -4.97 -8.41
N ILE A 50 -14.47 -3.88 -8.71
CA ILE A 50 -13.94 -2.52 -8.62
C ILE A 50 -13.58 -2.20 -7.17
N PHE A 51 -14.43 -2.53 -6.21
CA PHE A 51 -14.16 -2.24 -4.80
C PHE A 51 -12.91 -2.95 -4.27
N LYS A 52 -12.71 -4.23 -4.61
CA LYS A 52 -11.49 -4.97 -4.23
C LYS A 52 -10.22 -4.26 -4.72
N ARG A 53 -10.23 -3.80 -5.97
CA ARG A 53 -9.13 -3.04 -6.59
C ARG A 53 -8.88 -1.70 -5.89
N VAL A 54 -9.94 -0.94 -5.62
CA VAL A 54 -9.86 0.33 -4.90
C VAL A 54 -9.35 0.12 -3.47
N TYR A 55 -9.83 -0.92 -2.78
CA TYR A 55 -9.38 -1.28 -1.44
C TYR A 55 -7.88 -1.58 -1.42
N CYS A 56 -7.40 -2.41 -2.35
CA CYS A 56 -5.97 -2.63 -2.52
C CYS A 56 -5.19 -1.32 -2.72
N LEU A 57 -5.64 -0.44 -3.63
CA LEU A 57 -4.96 0.85 -3.87
C LEU A 57 -4.96 1.76 -2.64
N SER A 58 -6.03 1.76 -1.86
CA SER A 58 -6.08 2.51 -0.60
C SER A 58 -5.03 2.02 0.39
N GLU A 59 -4.88 0.70 0.55
CA GLU A 59 -3.86 0.14 1.43
C GLU A 59 -2.44 0.40 0.90
N LEU A 60 -2.20 0.33 -0.41
CA LEU A 60 -0.92 0.74 -1.01
C LEU A 60 -0.63 2.23 -0.80
N ARG A 61 -1.65 3.08 -0.90
CA ARG A 61 -1.54 4.52 -0.64
C ARG A 61 -1.21 4.81 0.82
N PHE A 62 -1.85 4.11 1.76
CA PHE A 62 -1.54 4.16 3.18
C PHE A 62 -0.07 3.82 3.44
N LEU A 63 0.43 2.72 2.86
CA LEU A 63 1.81 2.29 3.02
C LEU A 63 2.81 3.29 2.40
N GLY A 64 2.53 3.77 1.19
CA GLY A 64 3.38 4.76 0.52
C GLY A 64 3.49 6.06 1.30
N CYS A 65 2.36 6.55 1.81
CA CYS A 65 2.31 7.72 2.67
C CYS A 65 3.14 7.50 3.95
N LEU A 66 2.99 6.36 4.64
CA LEU A 66 3.77 6.06 5.84
C LEU A 66 5.27 6.03 5.58
N VAL A 67 5.68 5.42 4.46
CA VAL A 67 7.09 5.34 4.05
C VAL A 67 7.67 6.75 3.84
N GLU A 68 6.90 7.67 3.25
CA GLU A 68 7.36 9.03 3.00
C GLU A 68 7.31 9.91 4.25
N ASP A 69 6.34 9.75 5.14
CA ASP A 69 6.33 10.41 6.46
C ASP A 69 7.54 9.97 7.30
N ILE A 70 7.86 8.66 7.28
CA ILE A 70 9.06 8.13 7.93
C ILE A 70 10.34 8.69 7.28
N ASN A 71 10.37 8.81 5.95
CA ASN A 71 11.51 9.41 5.25
C ASN A 71 11.73 10.86 5.67
N ARG A 72 10.67 11.67 5.68
CA ARG A 72 10.69 13.08 6.04
C ARG A 72 11.14 13.30 7.48
N ASN A 73 10.65 12.47 8.41
CA ASN A 73 10.90 12.66 9.84
C ASN A 73 12.16 11.93 10.33
N CYS A 74 12.40 10.70 9.87
CA CYS A 74 13.43 9.79 10.40
C CYS A 74 14.58 9.54 9.43
N GLY A 75 14.49 10.08 8.21
CA GLY A 75 15.53 10.06 7.20
C GLY A 75 15.59 8.77 6.38
N ILE A 76 16.44 8.83 5.34
CA ILE A 76 16.49 7.83 4.27
C ILE A 76 16.81 6.40 4.74
N ARG A 77 17.60 6.24 5.82
CA ARG A 77 17.90 4.91 6.37
C ARG A 77 16.66 4.25 7.00
N ALA A 78 15.83 5.04 7.67
CA ALA A 78 14.57 4.57 8.23
C ALA A 78 13.57 4.23 7.13
N ARG A 79 13.51 5.04 6.06
CA ARG A 79 12.73 4.75 4.85
C ARG A 79 13.08 3.38 4.27
N TYR A 80 14.37 3.13 3.99
CA TYR A 80 14.80 1.84 3.42
C TYR A 80 14.50 0.65 4.34
N ALA A 81 14.76 0.80 5.64
CA ALA A 81 14.46 -0.27 6.60
C ALA A 81 12.95 -0.56 6.69
N THR A 82 12.11 0.45 6.53
CA THR A 82 10.64 0.31 6.53
C THR A 82 10.16 -0.43 5.29
N VAL A 83 10.59 -0.01 4.10
CA VAL A 83 10.26 -0.70 2.83
C VAL A 83 10.70 -2.16 2.89
N GLU A 84 11.94 -2.41 3.33
CA GLU A 84 12.45 -3.78 3.46
C GLU A 84 11.65 -4.62 4.47
N PHE A 85 11.22 -4.03 5.59
CA PHE A 85 10.36 -4.69 6.56
C PHE A 85 9.00 -5.07 5.94
N LEU A 86 8.33 -4.13 5.28
CA LEU A 86 7.03 -4.37 4.62
C LEU A 86 7.11 -5.51 3.60
N GLN A 87 8.18 -5.52 2.80
CA GLN A 87 8.39 -6.54 1.77
C GLN A 87 8.72 -7.92 2.38
N ARG A 88 9.58 -7.98 3.39
CA ARG A 88 9.97 -9.25 4.06
C ARG A 88 8.83 -9.90 4.85
N THR A 89 7.92 -9.08 5.36
CA THR A 89 6.75 -9.55 6.11
C THR A 89 5.56 -9.86 5.21
N SER A 90 5.67 -9.61 3.89
CA SER A 90 4.56 -9.72 2.95
C SER A 90 3.35 -8.86 3.37
N PHE A 91 3.58 -7.77 4.11
CA PHE A 91 2.52 -6.96 4.69
C PHE A 91 1.60 -6.35 3.63
N ALA A 92 2.21 -5.83 2.55
CA ALA A 92 1.46 -5.30 1.43
C ALA A 92 0.73 -6.41 0.65
N ASP A 93 1.28 -7.64 0.61
CA ASP A 93 0.63 -8.78 -0.04
C ASP A 93 -0.61 -9.25 0.74
N ASP A 94 -0.58 -9.19 2.06
CA ASP A 94 -1.70 -9.57 2.92
C ASP A 94 -2.86 -8.56 2.84
N LEU A 95 -2.54 -7.27 2.73
CA LEU A 95 -3.55 -6.20 2.57
C LEU A 95 -4.11 -6.11 1.14
N CYS A 96 -3.32 -6.50 0.15
CA CYS A 96 -3.68 -6.46 -1.26
C CYS A 96 -3.46 -7.86 -1.87
N PRO A 97 -4.40 -8.81 -1.69
CA PRO A 97 -4.25 -10.18 -2.19
C PRO A 97 -4.32 -10.24 -3.72
N LEU A 98 -3.85 -11.35 -4.30
CA LEU A 98 -3.78 -11.56 -5.76
C LEU A 98 -5.11 -11.23 -6.48
N GLU A 99 -6.23 -11.72 -5.96
CA GLU A 99 -7.57 -11.48 -6.53
C GLU A 99 -7.96 -10.00 -6.61
N SER A 100 -7.38 -9.15 -5.75
CA SER A 100 -7.67 -7.72 -5.69
C SER A 100 -6.73 -6.90 -6.57
N ARG A 101 -5.65 -7.49 -7.08
CA ARG A 101 -4.57 -6.78 -7.80
C ARG A 101 -4.24 -7.31 -9.18
N GLU A 102 -4.88 -8.40 -9.60
CA GLU A 102 -4.55 -9.12 -10.84
C GLU A 102 -4.55 -8.21 -12.08
N THR A 103 -5.54 -7.33 -12.23
CA THR A 103 -5.61 -6.35 -13.33
C THR A 103 -5.21 -4.94 -12.91
N LEU A 104 -4.92 -4.72 -11.64
CA LEU A 104 -4.76 -3.38 -11.07
C LEU A 104 -3.57 -2.62 -11.66
N LEU A 105 -2.52 -3.33 -12.03
CA LEU A 105 -1.35 -2.74 -12.69
C LEU A 105 -1.69 -2.22 -14.10
N GLU A 106 -2.61 -2.89 -14.80
CA GLU A 106 -3.07 -2.50 -16.15
C GLU A 106 -4.06 -1.34 -16.08
N ASP A 107 -4.90 -1.34 -15.05
CA ASP A 107 -5.98 -0.35 -14.85
C ASP A 107 -5.55 0.84 -13.98
N ILE A 108 -4.26 0.96 -13.61
CA ILE A 108 -3.83 1.93 -12.59
C ILE A 108 -4.11 3.39 -12.99
N ASP A 109 -4.17 3.65 -14.30
CA ASP A 109 -4.48 4.97 -14.88
C ASP A 109 -5.96 5.35 -14.76
N GLU A 110 -6.84 4.40 -14.42
CA GLU A 110 -8.28 4.65 -14.21
C GLU A 110 -8.57 5.31 -12.85
N PHE A 111 -7.57 5.35 -11.95
CA PHE A 111 -7.71 5.84 -10.59
C PHE A 111 -7.06 7.22 -10.42
N ASP A 112 -7.71 8.08 -9.63
CA ASP A 112 -7.22 9.41 -9.32
C ASP A 112 -6.08 9.35 -8.27
N LEU A 113 -4.87 9.08 -8.76
CA LEU A 113 -3.64 8.98 -7.97
C LEU A 113 -2.68 10.12 -8.34
N THR A 114 -1.98 10.67 -7.34
CA THR A 114 -0.84 11.54 -7.63
C THR A 114 0.33 10.74 -8.22
N GLU A 115 1.24 11.39 -8.94
CA GLU A 115 2.42 10.72 -9.51
C GLU A 115 3.27 9.98 -8.46
N GLU A 116 3.36 10.52 -7.25
CA GLU A 116 4.09 9.89 -6.12
C GLU A 116 3.37 8.61 -5.66
N GLN A 117 2.05 8.67 -5.46
CA GLN A 117 1.24 7.53 -5.06
C GLN A 117 1.26 6.43 -6.12
N LYS A 118 1.13 6.83 -7.38
CA LYS A 118 1.17 5.95 -8.54
C LYS A 118 2.52 5.25 -8.67
N THR A 119 3.62 6.00 -8.54
CA THR A 119 4.97 5.43 -8.60
C THR A 119 5.18 4.37 -7.52
N PHE A 120 4.75 4.64 -6.28
CA PHE A 120 4.85 3.67 -5.20
C PHE A 120 3.97 2.44 -5.44
N ALA A 121 2.71 2.65 -5.84
CA ALA A 121 1.77 1.57 -6.12
C ALA A 121 2.27 0.65 -7.25
N ILE A 122 2.74 1.21 -8.36
CA ILE A 122 3.34 0.45 -9.47
C ILE A 122 4.52 -0.39 -8.95
N SER A 123 5.45 0.23 -8.21
CA SER A 123 6.62 -0.48 -7.70
C SER A 123 6.25 -1.68 -6.82
N GLU A 124 5.25 -1.55 -5.96
CA GLU A 124 4.81 -2.66 -5.11
C GLU A 124 4.02 -3.71 -5.89
N LEU A 125 3.14 -3.31 -6.81
CA LEU A 125 2.39 -4.22 -7.69
C LEU A 125 3.32 -5.05 -8.59
N GLU A 126 4.35 -4.44 -9.18
CA GLU A 126 5.36 -5.16 -9.98
C GLU A 126 6.15 -6.15 -9.13
N ARG A 127 6.56 -5.75 -7.92
CA ARG A 127 7.25 -6.66 -6.97
C ARG A 127 6.36 -7.86 -6.62
N MET A 128 5.10 -7.61 -6.32
CA MET A 128 4.10 -8.62 -5.99
C MET A 128 3.90 -9.61 -7.14
N LYS A 129 3.74 -9.10 -8.37
CA LYS A 129 3.62 -9.92 -9.59
C LYS A 129 4.80 -10.89 -9.75
N ILE A 130 6.03 -10.40 -9.58
CA ILE A 130 7.24 -11.25 -9.62
C ILE A 130 7.20 -12.33 -8.52
N SER A 131 6.74 -11.97 -7.31
CA SER A 131 6.60 -12.92 -6.20
C SER A 131 5.62 -14.04 -6.52
N ASP A 132 4.49 -13.70 -7.13
CA ASP A 132 3.43 -14.66 -7.46
C ASP A 132 3.86 -15.59 -8.60
N GLU A 133 4.49 -15.06 -9.65
CA GLU A 133 5.10 -15.86 -10.73
C GLU A 133 6.17 -16.82 -10.19
N ALA A 134 7.00 -16.37 -9.24
CA ALA A 134 8.02 -17.22 -8.62
C ALA A 134 7.44 -18.34 -7.74
N LYS A 135 6.24 -18.16 -7.17
CA LYS A 135 5.53 -19.22 -6.43
C LYS A 135 4.95 -20.27 -7.38
N ILE A 136 4.46 -19.85 -8.55
CA ILE A 136 3.91 -20.75 -9.58
C ILE A 136 4.99 -21.70 -10.13
N ILE A 137 6.22 -21.21 -10.35
CA ILE A 137 7.33 -22.02 -10.88
C ILE A 137 7.84 -23.09 -9.88
N ARG A 138 7.51 -22.94 -8.59
CA ARG A 138 7.96 -23.85 -7.52
C ARG A 138 6.99 -25.00 -7.23
N ILE A 139 5.89 -25.09 -7.97
CA ILE A 139 4.89 -26.17 -7.91
C ILE A 139 5.14 -27.12 -9.08
#